data_AF-X1MEA6-F1
#
_entry.id   AF-X1MEA6-F1
#
_cell.length_a   1.000
_cell.length_b   1.000
_cell.length_c   1.000
_cell.angle_alpha   90.00
_cell.angle_beta   90.00
_cell.angle_gamma   90.00
#
_symmetry.space_group_name_H-M   'P 1'
#
loop_
_entity.id
_entity.type
_entity.pdbx_description
1 polymer ?
#
loop_
_entity_poly.entity_id
_entity_poly.type
_entity_poly.pdbx_seq_one_letter_code
_entity_poly.pdbx_strand_id
1 'polypeptide(L)'
;RNLKHGCEGCRIQDKNCSWIKKDCALVRKKQIEFCFECEDFPCANLMKLDQRHLRNDKVSLVDNLLRIKEIGAKQWLKEQEDKWRCPKCGGNICIIDRECYDCGHEID
;
A
#
# COMPACT_ATOMS: atom_id res chain seq x y z
N ARG A 1 -14.63 -0.97 -16.03
CA ARG A 1 -14.02 -0.58 -14.74
C ARG A 1 -13.30 -1.80 -14.19
N ASN A 2 -11.97 -1.89 -14.33
CA ASN A 2 -11.21 -3.11 -14.02
C ASN A 2 -10.95 -3.19 -12.51
N LEU A 3 -11.98 -3.63 -11.78
CA LEU A 3 -11.85 -4.08 -10.41
C LEU A 3 -10.79 -5.19 -10.35
N LYS A 4 -9.74 -5.00 -9.56
CA LYS A 4 -8.95 -6.12 -9.05
C LYS A 4 -9.70 -6.76 -7.88
N HIS A 5 -10.90 -7.28 -8.13
CA HIS A 5 -11.53 -8.22 -7.20
C HIS A 5 -10.52 -9.36 -6.98
N GLY A 6 -10.05 -9.53 -5.74
CA GLY A 6 -9.05 -10.55 -5.38
C GLY A 6 -7.59 -10.08 -5.26
N CYS A 7 -7.33 -8.79 -5.00
CA CYS A 7 -6.01 -8.35 -4.53
C CYS A 7 -5.96 -8.36 -2.99
N GLU A 8 -5.39 -9.40 -2.41
CA GLU A 8 -5.15 -9.56 -0.96
C GLU A 8 -3.83 -8.89 -0.53
N GLY A 9 -3.22 -8.12 -1.44
CA GLY A 9 -1.98 -7.39 -1.20
C GLY A 9 -0.72 -8.11 -1.68
N CYS A 10 0.28 -7.31 -2.07
CA CYS A 10 1.51 -7.77 -2.69
C CYS A 10 2.37 -8.67 -1.77
N ARG A 11 2.17 -8.60 -0.45
CA ARG A 11 2.90 -9.40 0.54
C ARG A 11 2.40 -10.84 0.57
N ILE A 12 1.08 -11.03 0.57
CA ILE A 12 0.42 -12.33 0.65
C ILE A 12 0.44 -13.04 -0.71
N GLN A 13 0.28 -12.28 -1.80
CA GLN A 13 0.16 -12.86 -3.13
C GLN A 13 1.51 -13.06 -3.83
N ASP A 14 1.66 -14.18 -4.55
CA ASP A 14 2.73 -14.41 -5.52
C ASP A 14 2.25 -14.13 -6.95
N LYS A 15 1.71 -12.93 -7.15
CA LYS A 15 1.29 -12.47 -8.49
C LYS A 15 2.43 -11.73 -9.18
N ASN A 16 2.36 -11.67 -10.51
CA ASN A 16 3.33 -10.90 -11.32
C ASN A 16 3.35 -9.41 -10.96
N CYS A 17 2.28 -8.87 -10.38
CA CYS A 17 2.24 -7.48 -9.92
C CYS A 17 3.07 -7.18 -8.65
N SER A 18 3.68 -8.19 -8.01
CA SER A 18 4.54 -8.02 -6.83
C SER A 18 6.03 -7.84 -7.19
N TRP A 19 6.35 -6.99 -8.17
CA TRP A 19 7.69 -6.83 -8.76
C TRP A 19 8.79 -6.59 -7.70
N ILE A 20 8.55 -5.70 -6.76
CA ILE A 20 9.53 -5.36 -5.70
C ILE A 20 9.89 -6.56 -4.82
N LYS A 21 8.93 -7.48 -4.60
CA LYS A 21 9.15 -8.73 -3.85
C LYS A 21 9.98 -9.72 -4.67
N LYS A 22 9.94 -9.67 -6.00
CA LYS A 22 10.72 -10.54 -6.90
C LYS A 22 12.15 -10.02 -7.15
N ASP A 23 12.31 -8.70 -7.11
CA ASP A 23 13.59 -8.04 -7.42
C ASP A 23 14.45 -7.78 -6.17
N CYS A 24 13.90 -7.84 -4.96
CA CYS A 24 14.64 -7.64 -3.72
C CYS A 24 15.07 -8.97 -3.07
N ALA A 25 16.37 -9.23 -3.00
CA ALA A 25 16.92 -10.45 -2.40
C ALA A 25 16.58 -10.59 -0.91
N LEU A 26 16.64 -9.49 -0.13
CA LEU A 26 16.36 -9.49 1.31
C LEU A 26 14.93 -9.93 1.60
N VAL A 27 13.95 -9.40 0.85
CA VAL A 27 12.54 -9.79 0.96
C VAL A 27 12.33 -11.24 0.51
N ARG A 28 12.95 -11.67 -0.59
CA ARG A 28 12.84 -13.06 -1.07
C ARG A 28 13.38 -14.09 -0.08
N LYS A 29 14.50 -13.77 0.55
CA LYS A 29 15.14 -14.61 1.57
C LYS A 29 14.50 -14.44 2.95
N LYS A 30 13.45 -13.61 3.08
CA LYS A 30 12.76 -13.30 4.35
C LYS A 30 13.74 -12.80 5.43
N GLN A 31 14.72 -12.01 5.02
CA GLN A 31 15.73 -11.42 5.93
C GLN A 31 15.24 -10.10 6.55
N ILE A 32 14.28 -9.45 5.92
CA ILE A 32 13.58 -8.27 6.43
C ILE A 32 12.07 -8.49 6.26
N GLU A 33 11.29 -7.98 7.21
CA GLU A 33 9.83 -7.99 7.17
C GLU A 33 9.27 -6.69 6.58
N PHE A 34 10.00 -5.58 6.73
CA PHE A 34 9.68 -4.27 6.19
C PHE A 34 10.90 -3.62 5.53
N CYS A 35 10.67 -2.86 4.45
CA CYS A 35 11.77 -2.21 3.74
C CYS A 35 12.53 -1.18 4.59
N PHE A 36 11.92 -0.59 5.63
CA PHE A 36 12.59 0.35 6.52
C PHE A 36 13.67 -0.28 7.42
N GLU A 37 13.77 -1.62 7.44
CA GLU A 37 14.81 -2.37 8.13
C GLU A 37 16.08 -2.52 7.29
N CYS A 38 16.00 -2.18 5.99
CA CYS A 38 17.14 -2.20 5.08
C CYS A 38 18.06 -1.00 5.34
N GLU A 39 19.37 -1.22 5.31
CA GLU A 39 20.38 -0.14 5.44
C GLU A 39 20.25 0.91 4.32
N ASP A 40 19.91 0.45 3.11
CA ASP A 40 19.72 1.31 1.93
C ASP A 40 18.35 2.01 1.87
N PHE A 41 17.58 2.06 2.97
CA PHE A 41 16.23 2.63 2.93
C PHE A 41 16.22 4.17 2.88
N PRO A 42 15.41 4.81 2.00
CA PRO A 42 14.61 4.21 0.92
C PRO A 42 15.47 3.92 -0.32
N CYS A 43 15.49 2.67 -0.79
CA CYS A 43 16.32 2.29 -1.92
C CYS A 43 15.70 2.75 -3.26
N ALA A 44 16.52 2.82 -4.32
CA ALA A 44 16.09 3.31 -5.63
C ALA A 44 14.87 2.57 -6.21
N ASN A 45 14.76 1.25 -5.98
CA ASN A 45 13.62 0.46 -6.45
C ASN A 45 12.32 0.82 -5.71
N LEU A 46 12.41 1.03 -4.38
CA LEU A 46 11.27 1.47 -3.59
C LEU A 46 10.86 2.89 -3.99
N MET A 47 11.82 3.80 -4.17
CA MET A 47 11.53 5.17 -4.61
C MET A 47 10.84 5.23 -5.98
N LYS A 48 11.25 4.40 -6.94
CA LYS A 48 10.56 4.33 -8.26
C LYS A 48 9.11 3.87 -8.11
N LEU A 49 8.86 2.89 -7.25
CA LEU A 49 7.50 2.41 -6.97
C LEU A 49 6.67 3.48 -6.25
N ASP A 50 7.26 4.12 -5.26
CA ASP A 50 6.68 5.21 -4.48
C ASP A 50 6.24 6.37 -5.38
N GLN A 51 7.13 6.86 -6.26
CA GLN A 51 6.82 7.91 -7.23
C GLN A 51 5.64 7.57 -8.15
N ARG A 52 5.48 6.30 -8.53
CA ARG A 52 4.34 5.85 -9.33
C ARG A 52 3.03 5.95 -8.54
N HIS A 53 3.02 5.48 -7.29
CA HIS A 53 1.83 5.54 -6.43
C HIS A 53 1.50 6.97 -5.99
N LEU A 54 2.51 7.82 -5.76
CA LEU A 54 2.32 9.25 -5.52
C LEU A 54 1.65 9.92 -6.72
N ARG A 55 2.12 9.63 -7.94
CA ARG A 55 1.57 10.22 -9.17
C ARG A 55 0.14 9.76 -9.46
N ASN A 56 -0.13 8.46 -9.31
CA ASN A 56 -1.37 7.87 -9.77
C ASN A 56 -2.47 7.86 -8.69
N ASP A 57 -2.08 7.59 -7.44
CA ASP A 57 -3.00 7.28 -6.36
C ASP A 57 -2.90 8.31 -5.20
N LYS A 58 -2.01 9.30 -5.32
CA LYS A 58 -1.69 10.30 -4.28
C LYS A 58 -1.27 9.67 -2.93
N VAL A 59 -0.61 8.51 -2.97
CA VAL A 59 -0.15 7.76 -1.79
C VAL A 59 1.37 7.55 -1.82
N SER A 60 2.03 7.90 -0.72
CA SER A 60 3.45 7.61 -0.46
C SER A 60 3.60 6.28 0.27
N LEU A 61 4.26 5.32 -0.37
CA LEU A 61 4.64 4.06 0.25
C LEU A 61 5.78 4.26 1.25
N VAL A 62 6.69 5.21 1.00
CA VAL A 62 7.79 5.53 1.93
C VAL A 62 7.22 6.12 3.21
N ASP A 63 6.28 7.06 3.14
CA ASP A 63 5.65 7.63 4.34
C ASP A 63 4.83 6.60 5.09
N ASN A 64 4.14 5.70 4.38
CA ASN A 64 3.47 4.56 5.00
C ASN A 64 4.46 3.68 5.78
N LEU A 65 5.62 3.37 5.20
CA LEU A 65 6.65 2.57 5.88
C LEU A 65 7.25 3.29 7.08
N LEU A 66 7.49 4.61 6.99
CA LEU A 66 7.94 5.43 8.11
C LEU A 66 6.89 5.46 9.24
N ARG A 67 5.61 5.60 8.90
CA ARG A 67 4.52 5.54 9.90
C ARG A 67 4.43 4.16 10.54
N ILE A 68 4.55 3.08 9.76
CA ILE A 68 4.58 1.71 10.31
C ILE A 68 5.77 1.54 11.26
N LYS A 69 6.95 2.12 10.96
CA LYS A 69 8.11 2.08 11.85
C LYS A 69 7.84 2.78 13.19
N GLU A 70 7.09 3.88 13.16
CA GLU A 70 6.78 4.69 14.34
C GLU A 70 5.71 4.04 15.25
N ILE A 71 4.60 3.58 14.66
CA ILE A 71 3.40 3.15 15.43
C ILE A 71 3.12 1.64 15.33
N GLY A 72 3.86 0.92 14.50
CA GLY A 72 3.64 -0.50 14.22
C GLY A 72 2.51 -0.76 13.22
N ALA A 73 2.61 -1.89 12.52
CA ALA A 73 1.70 -2.24 11.43
C ALA A 73 0.23 -2.39 11.88
N LYS A 74 -0.02 -2.90 13.09
CA LYS A 74 -1.39 -3.07 13.61
C LYS A 74 -2.11 -1.73 13.80
N GLN A 75 -1.42 -0.73 14.35
CA GLN A 75 -2.00 0.59 14.56
C GLN A 75 -2.15 1.32 13.23
N TRP A 76 -1.14 1.22 12.34
CA TRP A 76 -1.22 1.79 11.01
C TRP A 76 -2.40 1.25 10.19
N LEU A 77 -2.69 -0.05 10.28
CA LEU A 77 -3.85 -0.65 9.61
C LEU A 77 -5.17 -0.04 10.09
N LYS A 78 -5.32 0.23 11.39
CA LYS A 78 -6.50 0.93 11.92
C LYS A 78 -6.60 2.36 11.38
N GLU A 79 -5.47 3.09 11.34
CA GLU A 79 -5.44 4.42 10.74
C GLU A 79 -5.86 4.40 9.26
N GLN A 80 -5.47 3.36 8.51
CA GLN A 80 -5.89 3.21 7.11
C GLN A 80 -7.37 2.84 6.98
N GLU A 81 -7.88 1.95 7.84
CA GLU A 81 -9.30 1.59 7.85
C GLU A 81 -10.17 2.83 8.08
N ASP A 82 -9.82 3.65 9.08
CA ASP A 82 -10.55 4.89 9.36
C ASP A 82 -10.40 5.92 8.24
N LYS A 83 -9.17 6.11 7.72
CA LYS A 83 -8.88 7.08 6.65
C LYS A 83 -9.63 6.79 5.36
N TRP A 84 -9.78 5.51 5.00
CA TRP A 84 -10.43 5.08 3.76
C TRP A 84 -11.87 4.59 3.98
N ARG A 85 -12.44 4.88 5.16
CA ARG A 85 -13.83 4.63 5.45
C ARG A 85 -14.72 5.64 4.74
N CYS A 86 -15.72 5.16 4.03
CA CYS A 86 -16.70 5.99 3.36
C CYS A 86 -17.53 6.78 4.39
N PRO A 87 -17.55 8.12 4.35
CA PRO A 87 -18.32 8.93 5.30
C PRO A 87 -19.83 8.78 5.11
N LYS A 88 -20.29 8.30 3.94
CA LYS A 88 -21.71 8.19 3.59
C LYS A 88 -22.34 6.87 4.06
N CYS A 89 -21.64 5.75 3.88
CA CYS A 89 -22.19 4.42 4.17
C CYS A 89 -21.34 3.59 5.14
N GLY A 90 -20.16 4.08 5.53
CA GLY A 90 -19.21 3.33 6.36
C GLY A 90 -18.44 2.23 5.63
N GLY A 91 -18.65 2.07 4.33
CA GLY A 91 -17.97 1.12 3.44
C GLY A 91 -16.53 1.49 3.11
N ASN A 92 -15.93 0.82 2.14
CA ASN A 92 -14.51 1.03 1.77
C ASN A 92 -14.35 1.94 0.54
N ILE A 93 -13.46 2.92 0.65
CA ILE A 93 -13.05 3.76 -0.49
C ILE A 93 -11.87 3.12 -1.22
N CYS A 94 -11.98 3.04 -2.55
CA CYS A 94 -10.86 2.69 -3.41
C CYS A 94 -9.91 3.87 -3.56
N ILE A 95 -8.61 3.67 -3.27
CA ILE A 95 -7.59 4.72 -3.49
C ILE A 95 -7.34 5.01 -4.97
N ILE A 96 -7.54 4.02 -5.85
CA ILE A 96 -7.27 4.13 -7.30
C ILE A 96 -8.46 4.78 -8.00
N ASP A 97 -9.66 4.25 -7.78
CA ASP A 97 -10.89 4.74 -8.40
C ASP A 97 -11.45 5.99 -7.69
N ARG A 98 -10.92 6.35 -6.52
CA ARG A 98 -11.36 7.47 -5.69
C ARG A 98 -12.87 7.42 -5.36
N GLU A 99 -13.42 6.21 -5.26
CA GLU A 99 -14.85 5.95 -5.12
C GLU A 99 -15.10 4.87 -4.05
N CYS A 100 -16.18 5.00 -3.28
CA CYS A 100 -16.65 3.96 -2.38
C CYS A 100 -17.28 2.80 -3.15
N TYR A 101 -16.81 1.58 -2.90
CA TYR A 101 -17.30 0.38 -3.58
C TYR A 101 -18.76 0.05 -3.29
N ASP A 102 -19.24 0.41 -2.10
CA ASP A 102 -20.56 -0.01 -1.63
C ASP A 102 -21.67 0.96 -2.07
N CYS A 103 -21.35 2.26 -2.18
CA CYS A 103 -22.37 3.29 -2.47
C CYS A 103 -22.01 4.27 -3.59
N GLY A 104 -20.85 4.12 -4.23
CA GLY A 104 -20.41 4.99 -5.33
C GLY A 104 -20.07 6.42 -4.91
N HIS A 105 -19.79 6.67 -3.63
CA HIS A 105 -19.40 8.01 -3.17
C HIS A 105 -17.96 8.33 -3.60
N GLU A 106 -17.79 9.38 -4.40
CA GLU A 106 -16.48 9.83 -4.89
C GLU A 106 -15.80 10.78 -3.89
N ILE A 107 -14.46 10.72 -3.84
CA ILE A 107 -13.60 11.59 -3.04
C ILE A 107 -12.52 12.27 -3.91
N ASP A 108 -12.25 13.56 -3.70
CA ASP A 108 -11.34 14.37 -4.55
C ASP A 108 -9.84 14.04 -4.43
#